data_AF-A0A7V1AH72-F1
#
_entry.id   AF-A0A7V1AH72-F1
#
_cell.length_a   1.000
_cell.length_b   1.000
_cell.length_c   1.000
_cell.angle_alpha   90.00
_cell.angle_beta   90.00
_cell.angle_gamma   90.00
#
_symmetry.space_group_name_H-M   'P 1'
#
loop_
_entity.id
_entity.type
_entity.pdbx_description
1 polymer ?
#
loop_
_entity_poly.entity_id
_entity_poly.type
_entity_poly.pdbx_seq_one_letter_code
_entity_poly.pdbx_strand_id
1 'polypeptide(L)'
;MKEEVKYQGRAATREDVEFIKRLISENPGESRRALSQKLCKAWNWVQPNGALRDMVCRGFLLRLESAGYIKQPPRRFIPNNPLVNRKKPLPVEVDQTPINSPVSGIQPLEIRQVRRTESEKQYNGLIARYHYLGYCHPVGEHLKYIVYSRGRPIACFAWSSAPRHIACRDNYIGWTSEVRKNNIHLIACNSRYLILP
;
A
#
# COMPACT_ATOMS: atom_id res chain seq x y z
N MET A 1 20.60 15.53 27.29
CA MET A 1 19.98 14.20 27.14
C MET A 1 19.95 13.88 25.65
N LYS A 2 20.65 12.84 25.18
CA LYS A 2 20.63 12.48 23.75
C LYS A 2 19.25 11.89 23.43
N GLU A 3 18.54 12.51 22.50
CA GLU A 3 17.21 12.09 22.09
C GLU A 3 17.22 10.64 21.59
N GLU A 4 16.24 9.88 22.05
CA GLU A 4 16.02 8.50 21.63
C GLU A 4 15.47 8.51 20.19
N VAL A 5 16.25 8.03 19.22
CA VAL A 5 15.84 8.05 17.82
C VAL A 5 14.73 7.02 17.60
N LYS A 6 13.50 7.51 17.42
CA LYS A 6 12.32 6.69 17.11
C LYS A 6 11.97 6.72 15.64
N TYR A 7 11.62 5.56 15.09
CA TYR A 7 11.08 5.43 13.74
C TYR A 7 10.03 4.33 13.68
N GLN A 8 8.81 4.68 13.22
CA GLN A 8 7.69 3.74 13.07
C GLN A 8 7.44 2.85 14.30
N GLY A 9 7.59 3.43 15.49
CA GLY A 9 7.36 2.74 16.78
C GLY A 9 8.56 1.97 17.35
N ARG A 10 9.70 1.88 16.64
CA ARG A 10 10.95 1.34 17.17
C ARG A 10 11.85 2.46 17.66
N ALA A 11 12.38 2.33 18.87
CA ALA A 11 13.46 3.17 19.40
C ALA A 11 14.81 2.49 19.13
N ALA A 12 15.82 3.29 18.77
CA ALA A 12 17.19 2.80 18.65
C ALA A 12 17.89 2.85 20.02
N THR A 13 18.37 1.70 20.48
CA THR A 13 19.26 1.64 21.65
C THR A 13 20.71 1.91 21.24
N ARG A 14 21.59 2.04 22.24
CA ARG A 14 23.03 2.20 21.97
C ARG A 14 23.62 0.94 21.33
N GLU A 15 23.18 -0.23 21.78
CA GLU A 15 23.57 -1.54 21.27
C GLU A 15 23.13 -1.71 19.81
N ASP A 16 21.90 -1.29 19.47
CA ASP A 16 21.39 -1.27 18.11
C ASP A 16 22.31 -0.42 17.19
N VAL A 17 22.70 0.77 17.64
CA VAL A 17 23.57 1.67 16.86
C VAL A 17 24.96 1.08 16.66
N GLU A 18 25.58 0.52 17.70
CA GLU A 18 26.91 -0.09 17.59
C GLU A 18 26.88 -1.35 16.72
N PHE A 19 25.81 -2.16 16.80
CA PHE A 19 25.59 -3.28 15.89
C PHE A 19 25.53 -2.82 14.43
N ILE A 20 24.76 -1.77 14.14
CA ILE A 20 24.63 -1.22 12.79
C ILE A 20 25.97 -0.69 12.27
N LYS A 21 26.73 0.04 13.10
CA LYS A 21 28.06 0.54 12.71
C LYS A 21 28.99 -0.60 12.30
N ARG A 22 29.06 -1.65 13.12
CA ARG A 22 29.85 -2.86 12.84
C ARG A 22 29.39 -3.54 11.55
N LEU A 23 28.09 -3.73 11.37
CA LEU A 23 27.53 -4.32 10.14
C LEU A 23 27.93 -3.51 8.89
N ILE A 24 27.95 -2.18 8.98
CA ILE A 24 28.38 -1.32 7.87
C ILE A 24 29.89 -1.46 7.62
N SER A 25 30.73 -1.45 8.67
CA SER A 25 32.18 -1.55 8.53
C SER A 25 32.65 -2.90 8.00
N GLU A 26 31.97 -3.99 8.36
CA GLU A 26 32.26 -5.34 7.87
C GLU A 26 31.81 -5.54 6.41
N ASN A 27 31.03 -4.62 5.85
CA ASN A 27 30.43 -4.73 4.53
C ASN A 27 30.59 -3.45 3.68
N PRO A 28 31.81 -2.96 3.44
CA PRO A 28 32.05 -1.67 2.76
C PRO A 28 31.57 -1.67 1.30
N GLY A 29 31.56 -2.84 0.65
CA GLY A 29 31.12 -3.02 -0.73
C GLY A 29 29.60 -3.10 -0.91
N GLU A 30 28.82 -3.20 0.17
CA GLU A 30 27.38 -3.44 0.07
C GLU A 30 26.57 -2.17 -0.22
N SER A 31 25.45 -2.34 -0.92
CA SER A 31 24.48 -1.27 -1.11
C SER A 31 23.65 -1.04 0.16
N ARG A 32 23.06 0.16 0.32
CA ARG A 32 22.09 0.44 1.40
C ARG A 32 20.94 -0.59 1.43
N ARG A 33 20.52 -1.12 0.27
CA ARG A 33 19.50 -2.18 0.18
C ARG A 33 20.01 -3.49 0.77
N ALA A 34 21.20 -3.94 0.37
CA ALA A 34 21.77 -5.18 0.88
C ALA A 34 22.03 -5.11 2.39
N LEU A 35 22.56 -3.99 2.90
CA LEU A 35 22.73 -3.75 4.33
C LEU A 35 21.41 -3.83 5.09
N SER A 36 20.34 -3.22 4.57
CA SER A 36 19.02 -3.30 5.22
C SER A 36 18.47 -4.72 5.29
N GLN A 37 18.74 -5.56 4.28
CA GLN A 37 18.33 -6.96 4.28
C GLN A 37 19.16 -7.79 5.26
N LYS A 38 20.48 -7.58 5.33
CA LYS A 38 21.35 -8.23 6.32
C LYS A 38 20.92 -7.87 7.75
N LEU A 39 20.64 -6.60 8.00
CA LEU A 39 20.13 -6.13 9.29
C LEU A 39 18.78 -6.77 9.63
N CYS A 40 17.85 -6.80 8.68
CA CYS A 40 16.56 -7.47 8.89
C CYS A 40 16.73 -8.96 9.20
N LYS A 41 17.65 -9.67 8.55
CA LYS A 41 17.93 -11.07 8.85
C LYS A 41 18.52 -11.24 10.25
N ALA A 42 19.54 -10.45 10.59
CA ALA A 42 20.22 -10.52 11.89
C ALA A 42 19.28 -10.24 13.07
N TRP A 43 18.32 -9.32 12.89
CA TRP A 43 17.35 -8.97 13.92
C TRP A 43 16.04 -9.77 13.84
N ASN A 44 15.95 -10.75 12.94
CA ASN A 44 14.69 -11.42 12.60
C ASN A 44 13.54 -10.41 12.35
N TRP A 45 13.84 -9.28 11.72
CA TRP A 45 12.91 -8.19 11.49
C TRP A 45 12.05 -8.45 10.25
N VAL A 46 11.07 -9.33 10.43
CA VAL A 46 10.16 -9.83 9.39
C VAL A 46 8.71 -9.38 9.61
N GLN A 47 7.93 -9.46 8.54
CA GLN A 47 6.47 -9.33 8.56
C GLN A 47 5.84 -10.67 8.99
N PRO A 48 4.54 -10.70 9.36
CA PRO A 48 3.84 -11.95 9.70
C PRO A 48 3.89 -13.01 8.59
N ASN A 49 4.00 -12.58 7.32
CA ASN A 49 4.15 -13.45 6.16
C ASN A 49 5.60 -13.90 5.89
N GLY A 50 6.54 -13.61 6.79
CA GLY A 50 7.97 -13.96 6.66
C GLY A 50 8.81 -13.02 5.79
N ALA A 51 8.19 -12.07 5.07
CA ALA A 51 8.95 -11.12 4.25
C ALA A 51 9.76 -10.15 5.12
N LEU A 52 10.99 -9.83 4.73
CA LEU A 52 11.82 -8.86 5.46
C LEU A 52 11.16 -7.47 5.49
N ARG A 53 11.30 -6.74 6.60
CA ARG A 53 10.90 -5.33 6.69
C ARG A 53 11.98 -4.37 6.18
N ASP A 54 12.64 -4.73 5.08
CA ASP A 54 13.83 -4.03 4.57
C ASP A 54 13.55 -2.56 4.18
N MET A 55 12.36 -2.25 3.66
CA MET A 55 11.91 -0.88 3.40
C MET A 55 11.79 -0.04 4.68
N VAL A 56 11.21 -0.61 5.75
CA VAL A 56 11.10 0.07 7.06
C VAL A 56 12.48 0.25 7.67
N CYS A 57 13.32 -0.79 7.59
CA CYS A 57 14.71 -0.78 8.02
C CYS A 57 15.53 0.32 7.33
N ARG A 58 15.41 0.49 6.00
CA ARG A 58 16.06 1.60 5.28
C ARG A 58 15.64 2.97 5.81
N GLY A 59 14.36 3.16 6.10
CA GLY A 59 13.86 4.40 6.70
C GLY A 59 14.44 4.64 8.10
N PHE A 60 14.55 3.59 8.89
CA PHE A 60 15.19 3.64 10.21
C PHE A 60 16.67 4.02 10.12
N LEU A 61 17.43 3.40 9.22
CA LEU A 61 18.85 3.72 8.98
C LEU A 61 19.02 5.17 8.47
N LEU A 62 18.14 5.64 7.59
CA LEU A 62 18.13 7.04 7.15
C LEU A 62 17.87 8.00 8.32
N ARG A 63 16.97 7.65 9.23
CA ARG A 63 16.69 8.46 10.41
C ARG A 63 17.91 8.52 11.35
N LEU A 64 18.58 7.40 11.58
CA LEU A 64 19.81 7.34 12.37
C LEU A 64 20.96 8.14 11.75
N GLU A 65 21.12 8.05 10.44
CA GLU A 65 22.11 8.85 9.69
C GLU A 65 21.78 10.35 9.79
N SER A 66 20.51 10.73 9.63
CA SER A 66 20.08 12.15 9.75
C SER A 66 20.32 12.73 11.16
N ALA A 67 20.31 11.87 12.17
CA ALA A 67 20.56 12.25 13.56
C ALA A 67 22.05 12.09 13.97
N GLY A 68 22.93 11.74 13.02
CA GLY A 68 24.38 11.68 13.23
C GLY A 68 24.91 10.43 13.95
N TYR A 69 24.08 9.40 14.17
CA TYR A 69 24.48 8.20 14.92
C TYR A 69 25.27 7.20 14.07
N ILE A 70 25.02 7.16 12.76
CA ILE A 70 25.68 6.27 11.81
C ILE A 70 26.01 7.04 10.52
N LYS A 71 26.94 6.49 9.72
CA LYS A 71 27.22 6.96 8.36
C LYS A 71 26.96 5.83 7.39
N GLN A 72 26.00 5.98 6.47
CA GLN A 72 25.69 4.94 5.50
C GLN A 72 26.62 5.06 4.27
N PRO A 73 26.83 3.98 3.51
CA PRO A 73 27.53 4.07 2.24
C PRO A 73 26.84 5.05 1.27
N PRO A 74 27.57 5.62 0.31
CA PRO A 74 26.99 6.54 -0.67
C PRO A 74 25.83 5.91 -1.43
N ARG A 75 24.86 6.73 -1.83
CA ARG A 75 23.73 6.28 -2.66
C ARG A 75 24.27 5.91 -4.04
N ARG A 76 24.06 4.66 -4.46
CA ARG A 76 24.52 4.16 -5.78
C ARG A 76 23.47 4.27 -6.88
N PHE A 77 22.19 4.34 -6.50
CA PHE A 77 21.08 4.32 -7.44
C PHE A 77 19.88 5.07 -6.87
N ILE A 78 19.21 5.85 -7.72
CA ILE A 78 17.94 6.50 -7.42
C ILE A 78 16.90 5.85 -8.34
N PRO A 79 16.03 4.96 -7.81
CA PRO A 79 14.99 4.36 -8.63
C PRO A 79 14.04 5.44 -9.12
N ASN A 80 13.59 5.31 -10.38
CA ASN A 80 12.47 6.12 -10.87
C ASN A 80 11.29 5.95 -9.93
N ASN A 81 10.65 7.04 -9.52
CA ASN A 81 9.44 6.98 -8.72
C ASN A 81 8.23 6.88 -9.66
N PRO A 82 7.66 5.68 -9.86
CA PRO A 82 6.54 5.51 -10.79
C PRO A 82 5.27 6.21 -10.31
N LEU A 83 5.24 6.74 -9.08
CA LEU A 83 4.12 7.53 -8.56
C LEU A 83 4.11 8.96 -9.09
N VAL A 84 5.28 9.52 -9.44
CA VAL A 84 5.42 10.92 -9.88
C VAL A 84 4.95 11.10 -11.32
N ASN A 85 5.33 10.18 -12.22
CA ASN A 85 5.04 10.26 -13.65
C ASN A 85 3.93 9.29 -14.07
N ARG A 86 2.81 9.27 -13.36
CA ARG A 86 1.71 8.35 -13.66
C ARG A 86 0.87 8.85 -14.84
N LYS A 87 0.77 8.01 -15.88
CA LYS A 87 -0.19 8.22 -16.96
C LYS A 87 -1.61 7.94 -16.46
N LYS A 88 -2.56 8.77 -16.88
CA LYS A 88 -3.98 8.48 -16.67
C LYS A 88 -4.34 7.18 -17.41
N PRO A 89 -5.19 6.31 -16.84
CA PRO A 89 -5.71 5.16 -17.57
C PRO A 89 -6.42 5.63 -18.84
N LEU A 90 -6.29 4.84 -19.91
CA LEU A 90 -7.08 5.07 -21.11
C LEU A 90 -8.56 4.79 -20.79
N PRO A 91 -9.49 5.65 -21.23
CA PRO A 91 -10.91 5.36 -21.14
C PRO A 91 -11.25 4.03 -21.81
N VAL A 92 -12.24 3.34 -21.26
CA VAL A 92 -12.79 2.11 -21.83
C VAL A 92 -14.24 2.39 -22.14
N GLU A 93 -14.63 2.16 -23.39
CA GLU A 93 -16.03 2.19 -23.79
C GLU A 93 -16.69 0.87 -23.42
N VAL A 94 -17.95 0.94 -22.98
CA VAL A 94 -18.80 -0.21 -22.68
C VAL A 94 -20.13 -0.09 -23.39
N ASP A 95 -20.82 -1.21 -23.57
CA ASP A 95 -22.23 -1.20 -23.95
C ASP A 95 -23.02 -0.43 -22.88
N GLN A 96 -23.73 0.63 -23.32
CA GLN A 96 -24.57 1.51 -22.49
C GLN A 96 -26.07 1.26 -22.74
N THR A 97 -26.42 0.17 -23.42
CA THR A 97 -27.82 -0.21 -23.63
C THR A 97 -28.47 -0.41 -22.26
N PRO A 98 -29.56 0.32 -21.92
CA PRO A 98 -30.18 0.24 -20.61
C PRO A 98 -30.57 -1.19 -20.24
N ILE A 99 -30.19 -1.60 -19.03
CA ILE A 99 -30.58 -2.89 -18.47
C ILE A 99 -31.90 -2.69 -17.72
N ASN A 100 -33.03 -2.93 -18.39
CA ASN A 100 -34.35 -2.90 -17.79
C ASN A 100 -34.89 -4.33 -17.65
N SER A 101 -34.47 -5.03 -16.61
CA SER A 101 -34.92 -6.39 -16.31
C SER A 101 -34.92 -6.65 -14.80
N PRO A 102 -35.69 -7.65 -14.33
CA PRO A 102 -35.54 -8.14 -12.96
C PRO A 102 -34.11 -8.63 -12.70
N VAL A 103 -33.70 -8.70 -11.43
CA VAL A 103 -32.36 -9.18 -11.05
C VAL A 103 -32.08 -10.59 -11.59
N SER A 104 -33.10 -11.46 -11.67
CA SER A 104 -32.97 -12.78 -12.30
C SER A 104 -32.58 -12.73 -13.78
N GLY A 105 -32.92 -11.64 -14.48
CA GLY A 105 -32.58 -11.41 -15.89
C GLY A 105 -31.11 -11.04 -16.13
N ILE A 106 -30.39 -10.58 -15.10
CA ILE A 106 -28.95 -10.23 -15.17
C ILE A 106 -28.04 -11.28 -14.52
N GLN A 107 -28.62 -12.37 -14.02
CA GLN A 107 -27.84 -13.48 -13.50
C GLN A 107 -27.30 -14.38 -14.62
N PRO A 108 -26.18 -15.11 -14.35
CA PRO A 108 -25.37 -15.03 -13.14
C PRO A 108 -24.49 -13.77 -13.11
N LEU A 109 -24.28 -13.25 -11.89
CA LEU A 109 -23.31 -12.18 -11.65
C LEU A 109 -21.95 -12.79 -11.34
N GLU A 110 -20.94 -12.43 -12.13
CA GLU A 110 -19.57 -12.85 -11.91
C GLU A 110 -18.77 -11.71 -11.30
N ILE A 111 -18.36 -11.88 -10.04
CA ILE A 111 -17.53 -10.91 -9.33
C ILE A 111 -16.08 -11.36 -9.46
N ARG A 112 -15.30 -10.65 -10.30
CA ARG A 112 -13.91 -11.01 -10.58
C ARG A 112 -12.96 -10.06 -9.88
N GLN A 113 -12.03 -10.59 -9.09
CA GLN A 113 -10.91 -9.80 -8.56
C GLN A 113 -9.87 -9.59 -9.67
N VAL A 114 -9.64 -8.34 -10.06
CA VAL A 114 -8.85 -8.00 -11.26
C VAL A 114 -7.50 -7.34 -10.95
N ARG A 115 -7.15 -7.15 -9.68
CA ARG A 115 -5.84 -6.57 -9.34
C ARG A 115 -4.72 -7.55 -9.71
N ARG A 116 -3.68 -7.04 -10.37
CA ARG A 116 -2.53 -7.81 -10.90
C ARG A 116 -2.95 -8.86 -11.94
N THR A 117 -4.07 -8.66 -12.62
CA THR A 117 -4.48 -9.45 -13.79
C THR A 117 -4.51 -8.58 -15.03
N GLU A 118 -4.70 -9.18 -16.21
CA GLU A 118 -4.81 -8.46 -17.48
C GLU A 118 -5.99 -7.47 -17.49
N SER A 119 -7.06 -7.79 -16.77
CA SER A 119 -8.26 -6.96 -16.63
C SER A 119 -8.10 -5.75 -15.72
N GLU A 120 -6.96 -5.58 -15.02
CA GLU A 120 -6.75 -4.42 -14.15
C GLU A 120 -6.81 -3.10 -14.95
N LYS A 121 -6.31 -3.10 -16.18
CA LYS A 121 -6.35 -1.94 -17.07
C LYS A 121 -7.80 -1.56 -17.42
N GLN A 122 -8.65 -2.57 -17.66
CA GLN A 122 -10.07 -2.37 -17.91
C GLN A 122 -10.74 -1.65 -16.73
N TYR A 123 -10.55 -2.16 -15.51
CA TYR A 123 -11.05 -1.53 -14.29
C TYR A 123 -10.61 -0.06 -14.16
N ASN A 124 -9.31 0.20 -14.37
CA ASN A 124 -8.78 1.55 -14.23
C ASN A 124 -9.41 2.51 -15.25
N GLY A 125 -9.64 2.06 -16.48
CA GLY A 125 -10.30 2.83 -17.53
C GLY A 125 -11.78 3.09 -17.25
N LEU A 126 -12.52 2.09 -16.77
CA LEU A 126 -13.92 2.22 -16.36
C LEU A 126 -14.09 3.24 -15.22
N ILE A 127 -13.26 3.14 -14.17
CA ILE A 127 -13.28 4.12 -13.08
C ILE A 127 -12.86 5.51 -13.58
N ALA A 128 -11.86 5.61 -14.46
CA ALA A 128 -11.42 6.89 -14.99
C ALA A 128 -12.51 7.60 -15.82
N ARG A 129 -13.32 6.82 -16.54
CA ARG A 129 -14.36 7.33 -17.44
C ARG A 129 -15.67 7.64 -16.72
N TYR A 130 -16.15 6.74 -15.86
CA TYR A 130 -17.54 6.78 -15.36
C TYR A 130 -17.67 7.12 -13.88
N HIS A 131 -16.63 6.95 -13.06
CA HIS A 131 -16.71 7.33 -11.64
C HIS A 131 -16.51 8.84 -11.49
N TYR A 132 -17.38 9.53 -10.75
CA TYR A 132 -17.36 10.99 -10.61
C TYR A 132 -16.03 11.56 -10.05
N LEU A 133 -15.33 10.83 -9.17
CA LEU A 133 -13.99 11.18 -8.69
C LEU A 133 -12.83 10.76 -9.62
N GLY A 134 -13.14 10.12 -10.74
CA GLY A 134 -12.16 9.49 -11.62
C GLY A 134 -11.28 8.43 -10.94
N TYR A 135 -10.27 7.99 -11.68
CA TYR A 135 -9.29 7.04 -11.19
C TYR A 135 -8.19 7.71 -10.39
N CYS A 136 -8.05 7.29 -9.14
CA CYS A 136 -6.88 7.52 -8.32
C CYS A 136 -6.32 6.16 -7.90
N HIS A 137 -5.00 6.00 -7.93
CA HIS A 137 -4.38 4.74 -7.52
C HIS A 137 -4.57 4.53 -6.01
N PRO A 138 -5.18 3.41 -5.58
CA PRO A 138 -5.34 3.15 -4.16
C PRO A 138 -3.98 3.02 -3.45
N VAL A 139 -3.86 3.62 -2.27
CA VAL A 139 -2.66 3.54 -1.43
C VAL A 139 -2.78 2.38 -0.45
N GLY A 140 -1.68 1.67 -0.21
CA GLY A 140 -1.65 0.51 0.69
C GLY A 140 -2.18 -0.77 0.04
N GLU A 141 -2.55 -1.74 0.87
CA GLU A 141 -3.19 -2.97 0.40
C GLU A 141 -4.58 -2.65 -0.13
N HIS A 142 -4.93 -3.23 -1.28
CA HIS A 142 -6.19 -2.94 -1.92
C HIS A 142 -6.62 -4.06 -2.86
N LEU A 143 -7.91 -4.10 -3.13
CA LEU A 143 -8.59 -5.03 -4.01
C LEU A 143 -9.36 -4.24 -5.06
N LYS A 144 -9.46 -4.78 -6.26
CA LYS A 144 -10.21 -4.22 -7.38
C LYS A 144 -11.09 -5.32 -7.95
N TYR A 145 -12.36 -5.00 -8.18
CA TYR A 145 -13.33 -5.93 -8.70
C TYR A 145 -14.08 -5.33 -9.87
N ILE A 146 -14.36 -6.16 -10.87
CA ILE A 146 -15.35 -5.90 -11.91
C ILE A 146 -16.45 -6.94 -11.74
N VAL A 147 -17.71 -6.50 -11.83
CA VAL A 147 -18.88 -7.35 -11.87
C VAL A 147 -19.33 -7.49 -13.31
N TYR A 148 -19.54 -8.72 -13.75
CA TYR A 148 -20.04 -9.03 -15.09
C TYR A 148 -21.43 -9.67 -15.01
N SER A 149 -22.28 -9.33 -15.97
CA SER A 149 -23.52 -10.06 -16.30
C SER A 149 -23.36 -10.58 -17.71
N ARG A 150 -23.32 -11.91 -17.89
CA ARG A 150 -23.16 -12.57 -19.20
C ARG A 150 -22.00 -12.00 -20.04
N GLY A 151 -20.85 -11.75 -19.38
CA GLY A 151 -19.67 -11.16 -20.01
C GLY A 151 -19.67 -9.64 -20.19
N ARG A 152 -20.81 -8.94 -20.02
CA ARG A 152 -20.87 -7.48 -20.01
C ARG A 152 -20.46 -6.94 -18.63
N PRO A 153 -19.46 -6.05 -18.52
CA PRO A 153 -19.17 -5.38 -17.26
C PRO A 153 -20.34 -4.46 -16.90
N ILE A 154 -20.83 -4.56 -15.66
CA ILE A 154 -21.97 -3.75 -15.17
C ILE A 154 -21.64 -2.93 -13.93
N ALA A 155 -20.56 -3.26 -13.21
CA ALA A 155 -20.14 -2.50 -12.04
C ALA A 155 -18.64 -2.68 -11.76
N CYS A 156 -18.07 -1.74 -10.99
CA CYS A 156 -16.71 -1.78 -10.49
C CYS A 156 -16.68 -1.34 -9.03
N PHE A 157 -15.90 -2.02 -8.19
CA PHE A 157 -15.63 -1.56 -6.84
C PHE A 157 -14.19 -1.85 -6.40
N ALA A 158 -13.66 -1.00 -5.50
CA ALA A 158 -12.37 -1.22 -4.88
C ALA A 158 -12.43 -1.05 -3.37
N TRP A 159 -11.65 -1.88 -2.70
CA TRP A 159 -11.43 -1.82 -1.26
C TRP A 159 -9.96 -1.48 -1.02
N SER A 160 -9.67 -0.62 -0.06
CA SER A 160 -8.30 -0.29 0.34
C SER A 160 -8.13 -0.40 1.85
N SER A 161 -6.88 -0.45 2.31
CA SER A 161 -6.57 -0.25 3.73
C SER A 161 -7.22 1.03 4.26
N ALA A 162 -7.68 0.98 5.49
CA ALA A 162 -8.26 2.15 6.13
C ALA A 162 -7.21 3.27 6.32
N PRO A 163 -7.55 4.53 6.01
CA PRO A 163 -6.69 5.65 6.33
C PRO A 163 -6.44 5.71 7.84
N ARG A 164 -5.19 5.98 8.21
CA ARG A 164 -4.72 5.82 9.59
C ARG A 164 -5.55 6.65 10.57
N HIS A 165 -5.80 7.92 10.28
CA HIS A 165 -6.50 8.85 11.17
C HIS A 165 -7.80 9.32 10.54
N ILE A 166 -8.94 8.85 11.05
CA ILE A 166 -10.27 9.34 10.67
C ILE A 166 -11.11 9.43 11.95
N ALA A 167 -11.23 10.65 12.48
CA ALA A 167 -11.93 10.87 13.74
C ALA A 167 -13.41 10.43 13.69
N CYS A 168 -14.12 10.69 12.58
CA CYS A 168 -15.52 10.29 12.48
C CYS A 168 -15.73 8.77 12.54
N ARG A 169 -14.87 7.98 11.88
CA ARG A 169 -14.87 6.52 11.98
C ARG A 169 -14.57 6.10 13.42
N ASP A 170 -13.47 6.59 13.98
CA ASP A 170 -13.02 6.17 15.30
C ASP A 170 -14.07 6.49 16.38
N ASN A 171 -14.69 7.67 16.33
CA ASN A 171 -15.78 8.06 17.21
C ASN A 171 -17.03 7.20 17.03
N TYR A 172 -17.42 6.90 15.78
CA TYR A 172 -18.61 6.09 15.50
C TYR A 172 -18.47 4.65 16.02
N ILE A 173 -17.30 4.03 15.88
CA ILE A 173 -17.02 2.68 16.38
C ILE A 173 -16.71 2.69 17.90
N GLY A 174 -16.51 3.87 18.51
CA GLY A 174 -16.11 4.00 19.92
C GLY A 174 -14.64 3.63 20.18
N TRP A 175 -13.78 3.77 19.16
CA TRP A 175 -12.36 3.45 19.25
C TRP A 175 -11.55 4.59 19.87
N THR A 176 -10.81 4.27 20.93
CA THR A 176 -9.73 5.14 21.41
C THR A 176 -8.52 5.08 20.47
N SER A 177 -7.55 5.98 20.68
CA SER A 177 -6.29 5.97 19.90
C SER A 177 -5.54 4.64 19.98
N GLU A 178 -5.59 3.98 21.14
CA GLU A 178 -4.92 2.69 21.36
C GLU A 178 -5.68 1.54 20.69
N VAL A 179 -7.01 1.50 20.83
CA VAL A 179 -7.86 0.50 20.14
C VAL A 179 -7.68 0.59 18.63
N ARG A 180 -7.66 1.81 18.08
CA ARG A 180 -7.40 2.03 16.65
C ARG A 180 -6.02 1.51 16.24
N LYS A 181 -4.96 1.81 17.00
CA LYS A 181 -3.60 1.35 16.67
C LYS A 181 -3.53 -0.17 16.55
N ASN A 182 -4.24 -0.88 17.43
CA ASN A 182 -4.24 -2.34 17.46
C ASN A 182 -5.18 -2.94 16.39
N ASN A 183 -6.26 -2.27 16.01
CA ASN A 183 -7.31 -2.86 15.17
C ASN A 183 -7.46 -2.26 13.77
N ILE A 184 -6.82 -1.13 13.44
CA ILE A 184 -7.04 -0.43 12.15
C ILE A 184 -6.72 -1.29 10.93
N HIS A 185 -5.80 -2.24 11.07
CA HIS A 185 -5.41 -3.17 10.01
C HIS A 185 -6.53 -4.18 9.65
N LEU A 186 -7.56 -4.30 10.48
CA LEU A 186 -8.74 -5.14 10.27
C LEU A 186 -9.85 -4.41 9.50
N ILE A 187 -9.70 -3.12 9.22
CA ILE A 187 -10.71 -2.31 8.52
C ILE A 187 -10.32 -2.14 7.05
N ALA A 188 -11.26 -2.43 6.16
CA ALA A 188 -11.20 -2.07 4.75
C ALA A 188 -12.16 -0.91 4.46
N CYS A 189 -11.71 0.04 3.64
CA CYS A 189 -12.54 1.15 3.16
C CYS A 189 -12.94 0.91 1.71
N ASN A 190 -14.22 1.09 1.39
CA ASN A 190 -14.66 1.13 0.01
C ASN A 190 -14.17 2.43 -0.62
N SER A 191 -13.18 2.32 -1.50
CA SER A 191 -12.48 3.47 -2.10
C SER A 191 -13.10 3.90 -3.42
N ARG A 192 -13.77 2.99 -4.12
CA ARG A 192 -14.53 3.24 -5.34
C ARG A 192 -15.76 2.33 -5.38
N TYR A 193 -16.88 2.89 -5.77
CA TYR A 193 -18.13 2.17 -6.04
C TYR A 193 -18.75 2.77 -7.29
N LEU A 194 -18.94 1.94 -8.32
CA LEU A 194 -19.44 2.36 -9.62
C LEU A 194 -20.41 1.31 -10.14
N ILE A 195 -21.63 1.73 -10.45
CA ILE A 195 -22.53 1.01 -11.36
C ILE A 195 -22.37 1.69 -12.72
N LEU A 196 -22.16 0.90 -13.77
CA LEU A 196 -21.96 1.41 -15.12
C LEU A 196 -23.30 1.89 -15.72
N PRO A 197 -23.26 2.86 -16.65
CA PRO A 197 -24.46 3.35 -17.33
C PRO A 197 -25.15 2.26 -18.18
#